data_AF-A0A8H4W028-F1
#
_entry.id   AF-A0A8H4W028-F1
#
_cell.length_a   1.000
_cell.length_b   1.000
_cell.length_c   1.000
_cell.angle_alpha   90.00
_cell.angle_beta   90.00
_cell.angle_gamma   90.00
#
_symmetry.space_group_name_H-M   'P 1'
#
loop_
_entity.id
_entity.type
_entity.pdbx_description
1 polymer ?
#
loop_
_entity_poly.entity_id
_entity_poly.type
_entity_poly.pdbx_seq_one_letter_code
_entity_poly.pdbx_strand_id
1 'polypeptide(L)'
;MQIHNYSLRTFGGNKKDARHARVHILIPSETGALLSKSGKWVNHLSKSIKRIQARATINLIQTYKMKPDARNHSRVPLHFDFHISAPKAIDGSPLNEISEKLTQTMDHYIQIAASHKLDQNADVLLVTNSETRKDRCDRIRDFIQTQVRLKVAVGNVSLYGGLEESNNDPED
;
A
#
# COMPACT_ATOMS: atom_id res chain seq x y z
N MET A 1 -6.50 -5.47 11.34
CA MET A 1 -6.60 -4.19 12.07
C MET A 1 -7.96 -4.13 12.76
N GLN A 2 -8.00 -3.83 14.05
CA GLN A 2 -9.23 -3.66 14.84
C GLN A 2 -9.44 -2.17 15.09
N ILE A 3 -10.60 -1.63 14.72
CA ILE A 3 -10.97 -0.24 15.03
C ILE A 3 -11.76 -0.27 16.32
N HIS A 4 -11.24 0.37 17.36
CA HIS A 4 -11.89 0.48 18.66
C HIS A 4 -12.47 1.87 18.85
N ASN A 5 -13.74 1.95 19.23
CA ASN A 5 -14.37 3.20 19.63
C ASN A 5 -14.12 3.44 21.13
N TYR A 6 -13.03 4.15 21.47
CA TYR A 6 -12.65 4.49 22.84
C TYR A 6 -13.09 5.90 23.28
N SER A 7 -14.04 6.55 22.59
CA SER A 7 -14.44 7.90 22.98
C SER A 7 -15.24 7.90 24.29
N LEU A 8 -14.78 8.67 25.30
CA LEU A 8 -15.53 8.99 26.52
C LEU A 8 -16.77 9.87 26.26
N ARG A 9 -16.98 10.31 25.01
CA ARG A 9 -18.19 10.99 24.59
C ARG A 9 -19.29 9.96 24.38
N THR A 10 -20.33 10.01 25.20
CA THR A 10 -21.60 9.35 24.93
C THR A 10 -22.25 10.00 23.71
N PHE A 11 -21.84 9.56 22.51
CA PHE A 11 -22.52 9.96 21.28
C PHE A 11 -23.85 9.22 21.21
N GLY A 12 -24.94 9.87 21.59
CA GLY A 12 -26.30 9.29 21.63
C GLY A 12 -26.55 8.40 22.83
N GLY A 13 -27.78 8.45 23.35
CA GLY A 13 -28.21 7.65 24.50
C GLY A 13 -27.99 6.14 24.27
N ASN A 14 -28.13 5.35 25.34
CA ASN A 14 -27.96 3.88 25.37
C ASN A 14 -28.86 3.07 24.40
N LYS A 15 -29.47 3.71 23.40
CA LYS A 15 -30.31 3.10 22.39
C LYS A 15 -29.48 2.21 21.48
N LYS A 16 -30.03 1.02 21.20
CA LYS A 16 -29.49 -0.03 20.31
C LYS A 16 -29.55 0.35 18.82
N ASP A 17 -29.57 1.65 18.51
CA ASP A 17 -29.82 2.13 17.16
C ASP A 17 -28.56 1.94 16.30
N ALA A 18 -28.74 1.26 15.17
CA ALA A 18 -27.65 0.97 14.26
C ALA A 18 -27.07 2.26 13.65
N ARG A 19 -25.76 2.28 13.44
CA ARG A 19 -25.06 3.37 12.77
C ARG A 19 -24.51 2.93 11.43
N HIS A 20 -24.41 3.89 10.51
CA HIS A 20 -23.66 3.70 9.29
C HIS A 20 -22.24 4.18 9.51
N ALA A 21 -21.26 3.40 9.06
CA ALA A 21 -19.90 3.90 9.01
C ALA A 21 -19.28 3.63 7.65
N ARG A 22 -18.21 4.38 7.41
CA ARG A 22 -17.45 4.35 6.19
C ARG A 22 -15.99 4.54 6.54
N VAL A 23 -15.16 3.74 5.91
CA VAL A 23 -13.71 3.95 5.95
C VAL A 23 -13.28 4.45 4.59
N HIS A 24 -12.56 5.57 4.58
CA HIS A 24 -11.77 5.99 3.44
C HIS A 24 -10.33 5.57 3.67
N ILE A 25 -9.73 4.97 2.65
CA ILE A 25 -8.34 4.51 2.66
C ILE A 25 -7.64 5.20 1.50
N LEU A 26 -6.51 5.83 1.79
CA LEU A 26 -5.65 6.46 0.80
C LEU A 26 -4.25 5.85 0.88
N ILE A 27 -3.72 5.49 -0.27
CA ILE A 27 -2.30 5.17 -0.44
C ILE A 27 -1.69 6.18 -1.42
N PRO A 28 -0.47 6.69 -1.17
CA PRO A 28 0.20 7.57 -2.11
C PRO A 28 0.34 6.90 -3.48
N SER A 29 -0.05 7.64 -4.52
CA SER A 29 -0.18 7.11 -5.89
C SER A 29 1.16 6.67 -6.49
N GLU A 30 2.26 7.25 -6.03
CA GLU A 30 3.64 6.93 -6.34
C GLU A 30 4.08 5.61 -5.70
N THR A 31 3.41 5.17 -4.64
CA THR A 31 3.79 3.96 -3.90
C THR A 31 3.03 2.73 -4.37
N GLY A 32 1.73 2.85 -4.62
CA GLY A 32 0.91 1.67 -4.84
C GLY A 32 -0.55 1.96 -5.15
N ALA A 33 -1.34 0.89 -5.09
CA ALA A 33 -2.77 0.93 -5.29
C ALA A 33 -3.49 -0.10 -4.40
N LEU A 34 -4.75 0.17 -4.11
CA LEU A 34 -5.67 -0.64 -3.34
C LEU A 34 -6.61 -1.39 -4.30
N LEU A 35 -6.90 -2.65 -4.01
CA LEU A 35 -7.89 -3.41 -4.79
C LEU A 35 -9.31 -3.00 -4.38
N SER A 36 -10.07 -2.45 -5.34
CA SER A 36 -11.47 -2.12 -5.15
C SER A 36 -12.37 -3.35 -5.23
N LYS A 37 -13.62 -3.22 -4.77
CA LYS A 37 -14.63 -4.28 -4.93
C LYS A 37 -14.98 -4.57 -6.39
N SER A 38 -14.75 -3.62 -7.30
CA SER A 38 -14.94 -3.82 -8.74
C SER A 38 -13.74 -4.48 -9.42
N GLY A 39 -12.73 -4.92 -8.66
CA GLY A 39 -11.51 -5.54 -9.18
C GLY A 39 -10.51 -4.54 -9.77
N LYS A 40 -10.75 -3.23 -9.62
CA LYS A 40 -9.87 -2.18 -10.14
C LYS A 40 -8.84 -1.76 -9.08
N TRP A 41 -7.63 -1.48 -9.51
CA TRP A 41 -6.59 -0.91 -8.66
C TRP A 41 -6.75 0.62 -8.60
N VAL A 42 -6.93 1.17 -7.39
CA VAL A 42 -7.19 2.60 -7.15
C VAL A 42 -6.34 3.11 -5.98
N ASN A 43 -5.95 4.38 -5.99
CA ASN A 43 -5.18 5.00 -4.91
C ASN A 43 -6.05 5.46 -3.71
N HIS A 44 -7.34 5.66 -3.93
CA HIS A 44 -8.33 5.98 -2.91
C HIS A 44 -9.48 4.98 -2.96
N LEU A 45 -9.86 4.45 -1.81
CA LEU A 45 -10.99 3.54 -1.65
C LEU A 45 -11.92 4.03 -0.56
N SER A 46 -13.23 4.04 -0.84
CA SER A 46 -14.24 4.17 0.19
C SER A 46 -14.99 2.86 0.39
N LYS A 47 -15.02 2.38 1.64
CA LYS A 47 -15.71 1.15 2.03
C LYS A 47 -16.78 1.47 3.05
N SER A 48 -18.05 1.40 2.62
CA SER A 48 -19.16 1.40 3.55
C SER A 48 -19.15 0.11 4.37
N ILE A 49 -19.11 0.29 5.69
CA ILE A 49 -19.37 -0.73 6.67
C ILE A 49 -20.86 -0.59 6.97
N LYS A 50 -21.62 -1.66 6.71
CA LYS A 50 -23.06 -1.70 7.01
C LYS A 50 -23.32 -1.39 8.49
N ARG A 51 -24.59 -1.42 8.91
CA ARG A 51 -25.06 -1.25 10.30
C ARG A 51 -24.08 -1.77 11.36
N ILE A 52 -23.51 -0.84 12.13
CA ILE A 52 -22.63 -1.12 13.27
C ILE A 52 -23.46 -0.90 14.54
N GLN A 53 -23.49 -1.91 15.40
CA GLN A 53 -24.08 -1.80 16.72
C GLN A 53 -23.19 -0.96 17.64
N ALA A 54 -23.77 -0.38 18.69
CA ALA A 54 -23.00 0.29 19.72
C ALA A 54 -21.92 -0.66 20.28
N ARG A 55 -20.68 -0.16 20.40
CA ARG A 55 -19.50 -0.91 20.90
C ARG A 55 -19.07 -2.11 20.06
N ALA A 56 -19.61 -2.29 18.85
CA ALA A 56 -19.14 -3.34 17.95
C ALA A 56 -17.72 -3.04 17.45
N THR A 57 -16.93 -4.10 17.28
CA THR A 57 -15.61 -4.05 16.64
C THR A 57 -15.75 -4.45 15.19
N ILE A 58 -15.05 -3.76 14.30
CA ILE A 58 -15.08 -4.03 12.87
C ILE A 58 -13.67 -4.41 12.41
N ASN A 59 -13.58 -5.54 11.71
CA ASN A 59 -12.36 -5.96 11.05
C ASN A 59 -12.35 -5.46 9.61
N LEU A 60 -11.34 -4.65 9.29
CA LEU A 60 -11.08 -4.18 7.94
C LEU A 60 -9.94 -4.99 7.33
N ILE A 61 -10.25 -5.69 6.24
CA ILE A 61 -9.26 -6.34 5.37
C ILE A 61 -9.24 -5.56 4.06
N GLN A 62 -8.03 -5.19 3.64
CA GLN A 62 -7.77 -4.48 2.40
C GLN A 62 -6.52 -5.06 1.74
N THR A 63 -6.63 -5.35 0.45
CA THR A 63 -5.50 -5.78 -0.38
C THR A 63 -4.88 -4.56 -1.05
N TYR A 64 -3.56 -4.51 -1.05
CA TYR A 64 -2.78 -3.49 -1.74
C TYR A 64 -1.76 -4.16 -2.65
N LYS A 65 -1.32 -3.42 -3.67
CA LYS A 65 -0.22 -3.78 -4.57
C LYS A 65 0.76 -2.61 -4.57
N MET A 66 2.03 -2.91 -4.36
CA MET A 66 3.10 -1.93 -4.53
C MET A 66 3.37 -1.72 -6.02
N LYS A 67 3.65 -0.46 -6.37
CA LYS A 67 4.12 -0.12 -7.70
C LYS A 67 5.55 -0.67 -7.89
N PRO A 68 5.90 -1.16 -9.10
CA PRO A 68 7.25 -1.63 -9.38
C PRO A 68 8.34 -0.55 -9.26
N ASP A 69 7.94 0.71 -9.42
CA ASP A 69 8.77 1.91 -9.36
C ASP A 69 8.61 2.67 -8.02
N ALA A 70 8.04 2.04 -6.99
CA ALA A 70 7.96 2.65 -5.68
C ALA A 70 9.36 2.88 -5.11
N ARG A 71 9.55 4.00 -4.39
CA ARG A 71 10.86 4.38 -3.85
C ARG A 71 11.40 3.31 -2.90
N ASN A 72 12.60 2.80 -3.18
CA ASN A 72 13.33 1.86 -2.32
C ASN A 72 13.63 2.47 -0.95
N HIS A 73 13.76 1.63 0.08
CA HIS A 73 14.07 2.03 1.46
C HIS A 73 13.17 3.14 2.02
N SER A 74 11.92 3.23 1.55
CA SER A 74 10.99 4.28 1.94
C SER A 74 9.97 3.79 2.96
N ARG A 75 9.55 4.70 3.84
CA ARG A 75 8.46 4.49 4.78
C ARG A 75 7.24 5.26 4.29
N VAL A 76 6.18 4.56 3.93
CA VAL A 76 5.01 5.15 3.28
C VAL A 76 3.79 5.03 4.19
N PRO A 77 3.04 6.14 4.41
CA PRO A 77 1.78 6.10 5.14
C PRO A 77 0.64 5.57 4.26
N LEU A 78 -0.17 4.68 4.82
CA LEU A 78 -1.54 4.41 4.39
C LEU A 78 -2.46 5.16 5.35
N HIS A 79 -3.22 6.10 4.80
CA HIS A 79 -4.11 6.95 5.57
C HIS A 79 -5.50 6.34 5.65
N PHE A 80 -6.07 6.33 6.85
CA PHE A 80 -7.40 5.80 7.14
C PHE A 80 -8.25 6.86 7.82
N ASP A 81 -9.36 7.21 7.18
CA ASP A 81 -10.39 8.09 7.74
C ASP A 81 -11.65 7.28 8.05
N PHE A 82 -12.09 7.33 9.29
CA PHE A 82 -13.28 6.65 9.77
C PHE A 82 -14.41 7.65 10.02
N HIS A 83 -15.45 7.52 9.20
CA HIS A 83 -16.66 8.31 9.28
C HIS A 83 -17.79 7.46 9.86
N ILE A 84 -18.57 8.04 10.77
CA ILE A 84 -19.73 7.37 11.36
C ILE A 84 -20.90 8.35 11.46
N SER A 85 -22.11 7.83 11.24
CA SER A 85 -23.35 8.59 11.37
C SER A 85 -23.72 8.83 12.83
N ALA A 86 -24.54 9.85 13.05
CA ALA A 86 -25.31 9.95 14.28
C ALA A 86 -26.21 8.69 14.45
N PRO A 87 -26.52 8.27 15.69
CA PRO A 87 -27.50 7.21 15.91
C PRO A 87 -28.88 7.70 15.50
N LYS A 88 -29.59 6.90 14.68
CA LYS A 88 -30.97 7.17 14.26
C LYS A 88 -31.77 5.88 14.30
N ALA A 89 -33.03 5.98 14.74
CA ALA A 89 -34.02 4.92 14.56
C ALA A 89 -34.24 4.68 13.05
N ILE A 90 -34.39 3.42 12.67
CA ILE A 90 -34.42 2.98 11.28
C ILE A 90 -35.81 3.29 10.69
N ASP A 91 -36.05 4.53 10.27
CA ASP A 91 -37.21 4.86 9.44
C ASP A 91 -36.75 5.00 7.99
N GLY A 92 -36.85 3.91 7.23
CA GLY A 92 -37.00 3.82 5.76
C GLY A 92 -36.12 4.67 4.83
N SER A 93 -35.18 5.44 5.36
CA SER A 93 -34.52 6.52 4.65
C SER A 93 -33.45 5.92 3.75
N PRO A 94 -33.36 6.35 2.48
CA PRO A 94 -32.33 5.88 1.58
C PRO A 94 -30.95 6.18 2.17
N LEU A 95 -30.04 5.19 2.11
CA LEU A 95 -28.67 5.25 2.62
C LEU A 95 -27.88 6.49 2.16
N ASN A 96 -28.30 7.09 1.05
CA ASN A 96 -27.65 8.21 0.40
C ASN A 96 -27.83 9.55 1.14
N GLU A 97 -28.76 9.65 2.10
CA GLU A 97 -29.04 10.89 2.88
C GLU A 97 -28.44 10.86 4.29
N ILE A 98 -27.72 9.79 4.64
CA ILE A 98 -27.14 9.65 5.98
C ILE A 98 -25.87 10.48 6.05
N SER A 99 -25.94 11.63 6.72
CA SER A 99 -24.78 12.46 7.04
C SER A 99 -23.84 11.71 8.00
N GLU A 100 -22.67 11.35 7.50
CA GLU A 100 -21.58 10.74 8.25
C GLU A 100 -20.57 11.82 8.65
N LYS A 101 -20.02 11.75 9.87
CA LYS A 101 -18.98 12.68 10.35
C LYS A 101 -17.66 11.93 10.50
N LEU A 102 -16.55 12.57 10.11
CA LEU A 102 -15.21 12.08 10.42
C LEU A 102 -15.06 12.03 11.95
N THR A 103 -14.64 10.88 12.47
CA THR A 103 -14.48 10.68 13.92
C THR A 103 -13.10 10.22 14.32
N GLN A 104 -12.37 9.56 13.41
CA GLN A 104 -11.02 9.12 13.66
C GLN A 104 -10.23 9.12 12.36
N THR A 105 -8.97 9.53 12.47
CA THR A 105 -7.98 9.47 11.41
C THR A 105 -6.77 8.70 11.93
N MET A 106 -6.17 7.86 11.10
CA MET A 106 -5.01 7.06 11.49
C MET A 106 -4.09 6.81 10.29
N ASP A 107 -2.80 6.89 10.54
CA ASP A 107 -1.77 6.49 9.58
C ASP A 107 -1.17 5.14 9.97
N HIS A 108 -1.15 4.22 9.02
CA HIS A 108 -0.40 2.97 9.12
C HIS A 108 0.80 3.02 8.19
N TYR A 109 2.00 2.72 8.70
CA TYR A 109 3.21 2.83 7.88
C TYR A 109 3.65 1.47 7.36
N ILE A 110 3.97 1.41 6.07
CA ILE A 110 4.62 0.27 5.42
C ILE A 110 6.06 0.69 5.10
N GLN A 111 7.01 -0.20 5.37
CA GLN A 111 8.40 -0.02 4.97
C GLN A 111 8.68 -0.83 3.70
N ILE A 112 9.18 -0.15 2.67
CA ILE A 112 9.67 -0.76 1.43
C ILE A 112 11.17 -0.98 1.63
N ALA A 113 11.62 -2.23 1.59
CA ALA A 113 13.04 -2.55 1.71
C ALA A 113 13.76 -2.32 0.37
N ALA A 114 13.61 -3.20 -0.61
CA ALA A 114 14.14 -2.98 -1.95
C ALA A 114 13.22 -3.60 -3.00
N SER A 115 12.88 -2.84 -4.04
CA SER A 115 12.25 -3.34 -5.26
C SER A 115 13.26 -3.27 -6.40
N HIS A 116 13.57 -4.43 -6.97
CA HIS A 116 14.21 -4.52 -8.27
C HIS A 116 13.12 -4.46 -9.33
N LYS A 117 13.26 -3.52 -10.27
CA LYS A 117 12.41 -3.48 -11.44
C LYS A 117 13.03 -4.41 -12.48
N LEU A 118 12.39 -5.55 -12.69
CA LEU A 118 12.86 -6.52 -13.66
C LEU A 118 12.78 -5.91 -15.07
N ASP A 119 13.92 -5.79 -15.75
CA ASP A 119 13.95 -5.48 -17.18
C ASP A 119 13.38 -6.68 -17.95
N GLN A 120 12.14 -6.55 -18.41
CA GLN A 120 11.43 -7.63 -19.11
C GLN A 120 12.07 -7.99 -20.46
N ASN A 121 12.98 -7.17 -20.97
CA ASN A 121 13.69 -7.43 -22.20
C ASN A 121 15.09 -8.03 -21.95
N ALA A 122 15.50 -8.22 -20.69
CA ALA A 122 16.78 -8.84 -20.37
C ALA A 122 16.67 -10.37 -20.51
N ASP A 123 17.63 -10.95 -21.21
CA ASP A 123 17.75 -12.39 -21.38
C ASP A 123 18.44 -13.03 -20.16
N VAL A 124 19.28 -12.26 -19.44
CA VAL A 124 20.07 -12.73 -18.29
C VAL A 124 20.01 -11.70 -17.16
N LEU A 125 19.84 -12.20 -15.92
CA LEU A 125 20.01 -11.41 -14.70
C LEU A 125 21.34 -11.76 -14.04
N LEU A 126 22.28 -10.81 -14.01
CA LEU A 126 23.52 -10.92 -13.27
C LEU A 126 23.31 -10.41 -11.84
N VAL A 127 23.29 -11.33 -10.89
CA VAL A 127 23.12 -11.01 -9.47
C VAL A 127 24.48 -10.76 -8.81
N THR A 128 24.62 -9.61 -8.15
CA THR A 128 25.84 -9.19 -7.44
C THR A 128 25.56 -9.01 -5.94
N ASN A 129 26.61 -8.80 -5.15
CA ASN A 129 26.53 -8.51 -3.72
C ASN A 129 27.56 -7.43 -3.33
N SER A 130 27.61 -7.07 -2.05
CA SER A 130 28.57 -6.07 -1.52
C SER A 130 30.05 -6.42 -1.71
N GLU A 131 30.38 -7.69 -1.96
CA GLU A 131 31.75 -8.15 -2.20
C GLU A 131 32.12 -8.17 -3.69
N THR A 132 31.12 -8.02 -4.57
CA THR A 132 31.32 -8.08 -6.01
C THR A 132 31.91 -6.75 -6.50
N ARG A 133 33.18 -6.80 -6.92
CA ARG A 133 33.85 -5.61 -7.48
C ARG A 133 33.23 -5.20 -8.82
N LYS A 134 33.10 -3.89 -9.04
CA LYS A 134 32.50 -3.30 -10.25
C LYS A 134 33.20 -3.76 -11.52
N ASP A 135 34.53 -3.76 -11.54
CA ASP A 135 35.35 -4.20 -12.69
C ASP A 135 35.06 -5.65 -13.12
N ARG A 136 34.87 -6.54 -12.14
CA ARG A 136 34.52 -7.94 -12.39
C ARG A 136 33.10 -8.07 -12.93
N CYS A 137 32.17 -7.31 -12.38
CA CYS A 137 30.79 -7.26 -12.87
C CYS A 137 30.73 -6.76 -14.32
N ASP A 138 31.43 -5.66 -14.63
CA ASP A 138 31.47 -5.07 -15.96
C ASP A 138 32.05 -6.05 -16.98
N ARG A 139 33.17 -6.72 -16.67
CA ARG A 139 33.76 -7.73 -17.58
C ARG A 139 32.82 -8.90 -17.89
N ILE A 140 32.09 -9.38 -16.88
CA ILE A 140 31.12 -10.47 -17.07
C ILE A 140 29.95 -9.99 -17.92
N ARG A 141 29.43 -8.78 -17.64
CA ARG A 141 28.36 -8.16 -18.44
C ARG A 141 28.81 -7.99 -19.89
N ASP A 142 29.99 -7.45 -20.12
CA ASP A 142 30.55 -7.21 -21.45
C ASP A 142 30.75 -8.51 -22.21
N PHE A 143 31.24 -9.57 -21.56
CA PHE A 143 31.35 -10.89 -22.18
C PHE A 143 29.99 -11.41 -22.66
N ILE A 144 28.95 -11.35 -21.82
CA ILE A 144 27.62 -11.84 -22.18
C ILE A 144 27.00 -10.99 -23.29
N GLN A 145 27.11 -9.66 -23.20
CA GLN A 145 26.55 -8.75 -24.18
C GLN A 145 27.27 -8.81 -25.54
N THR A 146 28.60 -8.95 -25.54
CA THR A 146 29.39 -8.90 -26.79
C THR A 146 29.57 -10.27 -27.44
N GLN A 147 29.86 -11.31 -26.65
CA GLN A 147 30.18 -12.64 -27.18
C GLN A 147 28.93 -13.50 -27.33
N VAL A 148 28.03 -13.47 -26.33
CA VAL A 148 26.80 -14.27 -26.33
C VAL A 148 25.63 -13.51 -26.97
N ARG A 149 25.75 -12.19 -27.12
CA ARG A 149 24.74 -11.29 -27.70
C ARG A 149 23.39 -11.32 -26.98
N LEU A 150 23.45 -11.46 -25.66
CA LEU A 150 22.28 -11.44 -24.78
C LEU A 150 22.19 -10.12 -24.02
N LYS A 151 20.98 -9.62 -23.81
CA LYS A 151 20.75 -8.45 -22.96
C LYS A 151 20.87 -8.87 -21.49
N VAL A 152 21.65 -8.11 -20.73
CA VAL A 152 21.91 -8.39 -19.31
C VAL A 152 21.33 -7.28 -18.45
N ALA A 153 20.54 -7.65 -17.45
CA ALA A 153 20.19 -6.82 -16.31
C ALA A 153 21.14 -7.14 -15.14
N VAL A 154 21.51 -6.13 -14.36
CA VAL A 154 22.35 -6.31 -13.16
C VAL A 154 21.52 -5.94 -11.93
N GLY A 155 21.54 -6.81 -10.91
CA GLY A 155 20.87 -6.57 -9.64
C GLY A 155 21.79 -6.87 -8.47
N ASN A 156 21.91 -5.95 -7.52
CA ASN A 156 22.73 -6.13 -6.32
C ASN A 156 21.86 -6.60 -5.15
N VAL A 157 22.27 -7.65 -4.45
CA VAL A 157 21.59 -8.11 -3.24
C VAL A 157 21.83 -7.11 -2.11
N SER A 158 20.76 -6.45 -1.67
CA SER A 158 20.78 -5.56 -0.53
C SER A 158 20.95 -6.33 0.78
N LEU A 159 21.49 -5.66 1.79
CA LEU A 159 21.65 -6.19 3.15
C LEU A 159 20.32 -6.64 3.79
N TYR A 160 19.18 -6.19 3.24
CA TYR A 160 17.84 -6.50 3.74
C TYR A 160 17.10 -7.56 2.92
N GLY A 161 17.82 -8.30 2.05
CA GLY A 161 17.28 -9.47 1.36
C GLY A 161 16.44 -9.16 0.11
N GLY A 162 16.70 -8.04 -0.56
CA GLY A 162 16.10 -7.70 -1.86
C GLY A 162 17.15 -7.46 -2.95
N LEU A 163 16.72 -7.36 -4.20
CA LEU A 163 17.58 -6.90 -5.28
C LEU A 163 17.40 -5.39 -5.45
N GLU A 164 18.50 -4.67 -5.57
CA GLU A 164 18.55 -3.26 -5.95
C GLU A 164 19.04 -3.18 -7.39
N GLU A 165 18.49 -2.26 -8.17
CA GLU A 165 19.14 -1.87 -9.42
C GLU A 165 20.51 -1.30 -9.06
N SER A 166 21.57 -1.88 -9.61
CA SER A 166 22.86 -1.22 -9.61
C SER A 166 22.70 0.00 -10.53
N ASN A 167 22.40 1.16 -9.96
CA ASN A 167 22.47 2.43 -10.66
C ASN A 167 23.86 2.52 -11.29
N ASN A 168 23.92 2.38 -12.62
CA ASN A 168 24.86 3.14 -13.40
C ASN A 168 24.32 4.57 -13.37
N ASP A 169 24.53 5.30 -12.27
CA ASP A 169 24.49 6.76 -12.35
C ASP A 169 25.68 7.14 -13.26
N PRO A 170 25.43 7.76 -14.44
CA PRO A 170 26.45 8.60 -15.04
C PRO A 170 26.69 9.74 -14.06
N GLU A 171 27.96 10.00 -13.80
CA GLU A 171 28.45 11.17 -13.08
C GLU A 171 27.69 12.45 -13.48
N ASP A 172 27.25 13.22 -12.49
CA ASP A 172 27.34 14.68 -12.49
C ASP A 172 28.21 15.07 -11.28
#